data_AF-A0A4S4FRZ6-F1
#
_entry.id   AF-A0A4S4FRZ6-F1
#
_cell.length_a   1.000
_cell.length_b   1.000
_cell.length_c   1.000
_cell.angle_alpha   90.00
_cell.angle_beta   90.00
_cell.angle_gamma   90.00
#
_symmetry.space_group_name_H-M   'P 1'
#
loop_
_entity.id
_entity.type
_entity.pdbx_description
1 polymer ?
#
loop_
_entity_poly.entity_id
_entity_poly.type
_entity_poly.pdbx_seq_one_letter_code
_entity_poly.pdbx_strand_id
1 'polypeptide(L)'
;MSDSSSMPSGWGREFMKALSDQHFAARNVEKAFVAGVKAVTQGSSDRTFQRLQAAMLDALVEILRVDPNRVDYLKPIVTAKDLVGIATLNYDRSLELACDAAEVTHDTGFSAWRGGYDWNWNGIRDVRLLKVHGSLDWTMSSLQRDGMRVRGDSLSQLGESANASNAVNGQPAVVFGHGSKLRADGPFLAMLVELDRMLATTEWLTIIGYSYRDDHINAAIARWLNSSVASRLTMIDKNERTWEFVSYPPTFAREVLSGIKGGEQLGQKKRPPLTHDVIVESAAVGLSQIAAELAT
;
A
#
# COMPACT_ATOMS: atom_id res chain seq x y z
N MET A 1 34.63 19.55 -3.25
CA MET A 1 33.79 18.55 -2.56
C MET A 1 32.62 19.31 -1.95
N SER A 2 31.47 19.30 -2.62
CA SER A 2 30.27 20.00 -2.18
C SER A 2 29.49 19.09 -1.24
N ASP A 3 29.30 19.57 -0.01
CA ASP A 3 28.49 18.95 1.04
C ASP A 3 27.01 18.99 0.62
N SER A 4 26.42 17.84 0.28
CA SER A 4 25.06 17.74 -0.28
C SER A 4 24.05 17.17 0.72
N SER A 5 24.29 17.28 2.03
CA SER A 5 23.43 16.74 3.09
C SER A 5 22.62 17.80 3.85
N SER A 6 22.30 18.93 3.24
CA SER A 6 21.40 19.93 3.85
C SER A 6 19.98 19.79 3.28
N MET A 7 18.97 19.81 4.15
CA MET A 7 17.56 19.92 3.74
C MET A 7 17.38 21.08 2.73
N PRO A 8 16.48 20.93 1.73
CA PRO A 8 16.11 22.05 0.86
C PRO A 8 15.69 23.24 1.73
N SER A 9 16.37 24.38 1.55
CA SER A 9 16.07 25.60 2.30
C SER A 9 14.59 25.96 2.12
N GLY A 10 13.81 25.93 3.21
CA GLY A 10 12.38 26.25 3.19
C GLY A 10 11.43 25.08 3.42
N TRP A 11 11.91 23.83 3.43
CA TRP A 11 11.06 22.64 3.60
C TRP A 11 10.17 22.70 4.86
N GLY A 12 10.73 23.04 6.02
CA GLY A 12 9.96 23.10 7.27
C GLY A 12 8.85 24.16 7.24
N ARG A 13 9.05 25.25 6.48
CA ARG A 13 8.02 26.28 6.27
C ARG A 13 6.92 25.77 5.34
N GLU A 14 7.27 25.04 4.29
CA GLU A 14 6.31 24.44 3.36
C GLU A 14 5.49 23.32 4.03
N PHE A 15 6.12 22.48 4.85
CA PHE A 15 5.45 21.41 5.60
C PHE A 15 4.51 22.00 6.67
N MET A 16 4.96 22.97 7.47
CA MET A 16 4.10 23.64 8.45
C MET A 16 2.96 24.42 7.80
N LYS A 17 3.22 25.06 6.65
CA LYS A 17 2.17 25.70 5.84
C LYS A 17 1.15 24.68 5.34
N ALA A 18 1.61 23.52 4.87
CA ALA A 18 0.76 22.42 4.43
C ALA A 18 -0.09 21.81 5.55
N LEU A 19 0.37 21.85 6.80
CA LEU A 19 -0.38 21.43 8.00
C LEU A 19 -1.38 22.48 8.48
N SER A 20 -1.09 23.78 8.29
CA SER A 20 -1.92 24.88 8.80
C SER A 20 -3.10 25.26 7.91
N ASP A 21 -3.09 24.87 6.63
CA ASP A 21 -4.18 25.19 5.69
C ASP A 21 -5.33 24.17 5.80
N GLN A 22 -6.45 24.60 6.42
CA GLN A 22 -7.67 23.78 6.61
C GLN A 22 -8.36 23.33 5.30
N HIS A 23 -7.91 23.79 4.13
CA HIS A 23 -8.54 23.54 2.83
C HIS A 23 -7.65 22.75 1.83
N PHE A 24 -6.52 22.18 2.25
CA PHE A 24 -5.57 21.57 1.32
C PHE A 24 -5.65 20.04 1.21
N ALA A 25 -5.59 19.51 -0.03
CA ALA A 25 -5.75 18.09 -0.34
C ALA A 25 -4.62 17.22 0.23
N ALA A 26 -4.98 16.09 0.86
CA ALA A 26 -4.08 15.08 1.44
C ALA A 26 -2.84 14.73 0.59
N ARG A 27 -2.96 14.80 -0.74
CA ARG A 27 -1.88 14.57 -1.72
C ARG A 27 -0.67 15.51 -1.59
N ASN A 28 -0.84 16.74 -1.09
CA ASN A 28 0.26 17.70 -0.97
C ASN A 28 1.04 17.53 0.34
N VAL A 29 0.35 17.11 1.41
CA VAL A 29 0.98 16.70 2.67
C VAL A 29 1.83 15.45 2.46
N GLU A 30 1.28 14.45 1.75
CA GLU A 30 1.98 13.21 1.40
C GLU A 30 3.28 13.49 0.61
N LYS A 31 3.24 14.34 -0.42
CA LYS A 31 4.43 14.70 -1.22
C LYS A 31 5.50 15.44 -0.40
N ALA A 32 5.11 16.46 0.37
CA ALA A 32 6.04 17.22 1.19
C ALA A 32 6.68 16.33 2.27
N PHE A 33 5.90 15.41 2.83
CA PHE A 33 6.36 14.43 3.80
C PHE A 33 7.33 13.41 3.19
N VAL A 34 7.01 12.80 2.05
CA VAL A 34 7.91 11.86 1.34
C VAL A 34 9.25 12.51 1.01
N ALA A 35 9.23 13.78 0.60
CA ALA A 35 10.46 14.55 0.38
C ALA A 35 11.26 14.75 1.68
N GLY A 36 10.58 15.02 2.79
CA GLY A 36 11.18 15.11 4.12
C GLY A 36 11.78 13.79 4.59
N VAL A 37 11.05 12.67 4.50
CA VAL A 37 11.55 11.36 4.94
C VAL A 37 12.69 10.85 4.05
N LYS A 38 12.70 11.17 2.75
CA LYS A 38 13.85 10.87 1.88
C LYS A 38 15.08 11.69 2.22
N ALA A 39 14.92 12.98 2.48
CA ALA A 39 16.00 13.81 3.01
C ALA A 39 16.50 13.25 4.35
N VAL A 40 15.59 12.66 5.14
CA VAL A 40 15.87 12.05 6.44
C VAL A 40 16.58 10.70 6.38
N THR A 41 16.19 9.84 5.46
CA THR A 41 16.77 8.51 5.32
C THR A 41 18.12 8.52 4.59
N GLN A 42 18.49 9.65 3.97
CA GLN A 42 19.71 9.78 3.16
C GLN A 42 20.84 10.62 3.80
N GLY A 43 20.68 11.21 4.99
CA GLY A 43 21.74 12.06 5.56
C GLY A 43 21.70 12.31 7.08
N SER A 44 22.78 11.92 7.75
CA SER A 44 23.23 12.30 9.10
C SER A 44 22.58 11.62 10.33
N SER A 45 23.44 11.16 11.25
CA SER A 45 23.14 10.53 12.54
C SER A 45 22.83 11.55 13.65
N ASP A 46 22.35 12.74 13.30
CA ASP A 46 22.23 13.83 14.25
C ASP A 46 20.99 13.66 15.15
N ARG A 47 21.15 13.88 16.47
CA ARG A 47 20.08 13.68 17.46
C ARG A 47 18.89 14.61 17.21
N THR A 48 19.15 15.81 16.68
CA THR A 48 18.10 16.77 16.30
C THR A 48 17.24 16.23 15.16
N PHE A 49 17.86 15.50 14.26
CA PHE A 49 17.23 14.97 13.07
C PHE A 49 16.37 13.74 13.35
N GLN A 50 16.85 12.85 14.22
CA GLN A 50 16.07 11.74 14.74
C GLN A 50 14.82 12.23 15.50
N ARG A 51 14.94 13.33 16.25
CA ARG A 51 13.79 13.97 16.92
C ARG A 51 12.78 14.56 15.95
N LEU A 52 13.23 15.21 14.88
CA LEU A 52 12.34 15.72 13.83
C LEU A 52 11.63 14.56 13.10
N GLN A 53 12.37 13.51 12.74
CA GLN A 53 11.81 12.30 12.15
C GLN A 53 10.69 11.71 13.02
N ALA A 54 10.97 11.51 14.31
CA ALA A 54 9.99 11.00 15.28
C ALA A 54 8.75 11.91 15.36
N ALA A 55 8.94 13.21 15.52
CA ALA A 55 7.82 14.16 15.60
C ALA A 55 6.97 14.20 14.31
N MET A 56 7.60 14.07 13.15
CA MET A 56 6.89 14.00 11.86
C MET A 56 6.07 12.72 11.73
N LEU A 57 6.57 11.60 12.24
CA LEU A 57 5.88 10.31 12.25
C LEU A 57 4.71 10.31 13.21
N ASP A 58 4.90 10.85 14.41
CA ASP A 58 3.83 11.01 15.40
C ASP A 58 2.70 11.89 14.83
N ALA A 59 3.06 13.01 14.19
CA ALA A 59 2.09 13.86 13.50
C ALA A 59 1.37 13.11 12.37
N LEU A 60 2.07 12.26 11.61
CA LEU A 60 1.46 11.46 10.55
C LEU A 60 0.47 10.43 11.11
N VAL A 61 0.82 9.74 12.19
CA VAL A 61 -0.06 8.79 12.88
C VAL A 61 -1.33 9.48 13.34
N GLU A 62 -1.22 10.69 13.90
CA GLU A 62 -2.37 11.47 14.34
C GLU A 62 -3.22 11.98 13.16
N ILE A 63 -2.61 12.48 12.09
CA ILE A 63 -3.33 13.00 10.91
C ILE A 63 -4.04 11.89 10.14
N LEU A 64 -3.39 10.74 9.99
CA LEU A 64 -3.92 9.59 9.29
C LEU A 64 -4.73 8.67 10.21
N ARG A 65 -5.01 9.10 11.45
CA ARG A 65 -5.87 8.37 12.37
C ARG A 65 -7.28 8.31 11.80
N VAL A 66 -7.76 7.09 11.63
CA VAL A 66 -9.09 6.83 11.08
C VAL A 66 -10.07 6.67 12.24
N ASP A 67 -11.22 7.32 12.14
CA ASP A 67 -12.34 7.12 13.04
C ASP A 67 -12.97 5.74 12.76
N PRO A 68 -13.03 4.81 13.73
CA PRO A 68 -13.66 3.50 13.56
C PRO A 68 -15.13 3.58 13.13
N ASN A 69 -15.83 4.68 13.38
CA ASN A 69 -17.23 4.84 12.94
C ASN A 69 -17.36 5.20 11.46
N ARG A 70 -16.24 5.41 10.76
CA ARG A 70 -16.21 5.85 9.36
C ARG A 70 -15.73 4.78 8.39
N VAL A 71 -15.53 3.54 8.85
CA VAL A 71 -15.04 2.42 8.02
C VAL A 71 -16.12 1.44 7.59
N ASP A 72 -17.38 1.64 8.01
CA ASP A 72 -18.50 0.75 7.68
C ASP A 72 -18.68 0.48 6.19
N TYR A 73 -18.35 1.47 5.35
CA TYR A 73 -18.44 1.32 3.89
C TYR A 73 -17.47 0.28 3.32
N LEU A 74 -16.44 -0.15 4.08
CA LEU A 74 -15.49 -1.20 3.71
C LEU A 74 -16.00 -2.61 4.08
N LYS A 75 -17.10 -2.72 4.84
CA LYS A 75 -17.68 -4.03 5.21
C LYS A 75 -17.85 -4.98 4.01
N PRO A 76 -18.39 -4.55 2.85
CA PRO A 76 -18.60 -5.46 1.72
C PRO A 76 -17.33 -6.18 1.24
N ILE A 77 -16.14 -5.58 1.36
CA ILE A 77 -14.89 -6.21 0.89
C ILE A 77 -14.23 -7.09 1.94
N VAL A 78 -14.37 -6.78 3.23
CA VAL A 78 -13.78 -7.60 4.30
C VAL A 78 -14.64 -8.83 4.63
N THR A 79 -15.91 -8.81 4.25
CA THR A 79 -16.83 -9.96 4.38
C THR A 79 -17.12 -10.64 3.04
N ALA A 80 -16.36 -10.32 1.99
CA ALA A 80 -16.55 -10.92 0.67
C ALA A 80 -16.34 -12.44 0.75
N LYS A 81 -17.20 -13.19 0.09
CA LYS A 81 -17.09 -14.65 0.00
C LYS A 81 -15.96 -15.02 -0.97
N ASP A 82 -15.30 -16.15 -0.70
CA ASP A 82 -14.19 -16.68 -1.51
C ASP A 82 -13.03 -15.67 -1.72
N LEU A 83 -12.86 -14.76 -0.76
CA LEU A 83 -11.83 -13.73 -0.77
C LEU A 83 -10.42 -14.35 -0.69
N VAL A 84 -9.63 -14.18 -1.75
CA VAL A 84 -8.20 -14.54 -1.76
C VAL A 84 -7.40 -13.66 -0.80
N GLY A 85 -7.73 -12.37 -0.76
CA GLY A 85 -7.21 -11.38 0.18
C GLY A 85 -7.33 -9.95 -0.35
N ILE A 86 -6.92 -8.99 0.48
CA ILE A 86 -6.97 -7.56 0.19
C ILE A 86 -5.54 -7.02 0.17
N ALA A 87 -5.15 -6.37 -0.91
CA ALA A 87 -3.90 -5.63 -0.98
C ALA A 87 -4.18 -4.13 -0.93
N THR A 88 -3.47 -3.40 -0.06
CA THR A 88 -3.62 -1.95 0.09
C THR A 88 -2.29 -1.23 -0.01
N LEU A 89 -2.33 -0.03 -0.57
CA LEU A 89 -1.22 0.93 -0.59
C LEU A 89 -1.34 1.99 0.52
N ASN A 90 -2.47 1.99 1.24
CA ASN A 90 -2.70 2.91 2.33
C ASN A 90 -1.91 2.47 3.58
N TYR A 91 -1.33 3.44 4.27
CA TYR A 91 -0.59 3.19 5.51
C TYR A 91 -1.50 3.13 6.74
N ASP A 92 -2.68 3.73 6.68
CA ASP A 92 -3.65 3.81 7.77
C ASP A 92 -4.29 2.45 8.12
N ARG A 93 -5.03 2.40 9.23
CA ARG A 93 -5.65 1.17 9.75
C ARG A 93 -7.12 0.98 9.34
N SER A 94 -7.59 1.63 8.28
CA SER A 94 -9.03 1.60 7.91
C SER A 94 -9.55 0.18 7.69
N LEU A 95 -8.75 -0.69 7.07
CA LEU A 95 -9.15 -2.06 6.74
C LEU A 95 -9.12 -2.98 7.97
N GLU A 96 -8.12 -2.82 8.85
CA GLU A 96 -8.07 -3.50 10.14
C GLU A 96 -9.27 -3.12 11.00
N LEU A 97 -9.56 -1.82 11.10
CA LEU A 97 -10.75 -1.33 11.83
C LEU A 97 -12.05 -1.84 11.20
N ALA A 98 -12.12 -1.95 9.87
CA ALA A 98 -13.29 -2.52 9.20
C ALA A 98 -13.45 -4.02 9.50
N CYS A 99 -12.33 -4.76 9.57
CA CYS A 99 -12.33 -6.16 9.97
C CYS A 99 -12.82 -6.30 11.42
N ASP A 100 -12.27 -5.50 12.34
CA ASP A 100 -12.66 -5.49 13.75
C ASP A 100 -14.15 -5.15 13.90
N ALA A 101 -14.66 -4.15 13.18
CA ALA A 101 -16.07 -3.74 13.20
C ALA A 101 -17.03 -4.75 12.54
N ALA A 102 -16.52 -5.64 11.69
CA ALA A 102 -17.26 -6.73 11.07
C ALA A 102 -17.07 -8.07 11.79
N GLU A 103 -16.31 -8.09 12.89
CA GLU A 103 -15.96 -9.29 13.65
C GLU A 103 -15.27 -10.39 12.81
N VAL A 104 -14.52 -9.98 11.78
CA VAL A 104 -13.73 -10.90 10.94
C VAL A 104 -12.26 -10.86 11.34
N THR A 105 -11.65 -12.04 11.41
CA THR A 105 -10.23 -12.15 11.76
C THR A 105 -9.36 -11.77 10.57
N HIS A 106 -8.33 -10.96 10.82
CA HIS A 106 -7.39 -10.55 9.78
C HIS A 106 -5.95 -10.88 10.17
N ASP A 107 -5.11 -11.12 9.17
CA ASP A 107 -3.66 -11.15 9.32
C ASP A 107 -3.01 -10.37 8.19
N THR A 108 -1.99 -9.61 8.56
CA THR A 108 -1.21 -8.80 7.64
C THR A 108 0.12 -9.46 7.27
N GLY A 109 0.50 -10.54 7.97
CA GLY A 109 1.72 -11.31 7.74
C GLY A 109 3.01 -10.66 8.29
N PHE A 110 2.97 -9.41 8.76
CA PHE A 110 4.17 -8.74 9.26
C PHE A 110 4.80 -9.49 10.44
N SER A 111 3.97 -10.03 11.34
CA SER A 111 4.41 -10.69 12.56
C SER A 111 5.03 -12.06 12.29
N ALA A 112 4.90 -12.62 11.09
CA ALA A 112 5.58 -13.84 10.64
C ALA A 112 6.87 -13.56 9.85
N TRP A 113 7.01 -12.37 9.24
CA TRP A 113 8.16 -12.04 8.40
C TRP A 113 9.44 -11.84 9.23
N ARG A 114 10.54 -12.43 8.77
CA ARG A 114 11.85 -12.46 9.46
C ARG A 114 13.02 -12.16 8.53
N GLY A 115 12.78 -11.35 7.49
CA GLY A 115 13.75 -11.08 6.43
C GLY A 115 13.61 -12.04 5.25
N GLY A 116 14.22 -11.66 4.11
CA GLY A 116 14.15 -12.42 2.86
C GLY A 116 12.86 -12.19 2.08
N TYR A 117 12.60 -13.06 1.09
CA TYR A 117 11.50 -12.91 0.12
C TYR A 117 10.19 -13.58 0.54
N ASP A 118 10.21 -14.38 1.61
CA ASP A 118 9.06 -15.17 2.01
C ASP A 118 8.14 -14.38 2.95
N TRP A 119 7.07 -13.84 2.39
CA TRP A 119 5.92 -13.40 3.17
C TRP A 119 5.12 -14.62 3.60
N ASN A 120 4.77 -14.68 4.88
CA ASN A 120 4.04 -15.80 5.45
C ASN A 120 2.84 -15.30 6.24
N TRP A 121 1.77 -16.09 6.22
CA TRP A 121 0.54 -15.82 6.96
C TRP A 121 0.47 -16.69 8.21
N ASN A 122 -0.01 -16.12 9.31
CA ASN A 122 -0.19 -16.80 10.58
C ASN A 122 -1.56 -17.49 10.64
N GLY A 123 -1.56 -18.79 10.32
CA GLY A 123 -2.75 -19.63 10.45
C GLY A 123 -3.84 -19.33 9.43
N ILE A 124 -5.04 -19.86 9.70
CA ILE A 124 -6.23 -19.60 8.89
C ILE A 124 -6.92 -18.37 9.48
N ARG A 125 -7.12 -17.35 8.64
CA ARG A 125 -7.78 -16.09 8.95
C ARG A 125 -8.78 -15.78 7.86
N ASP A 126 -9.83 -15.04 8.21
CA ASP A 126 -10.89 -14.67 7.27
C ASP A 126 -10.36 -13.71 6.20
N VAL A 127 -9.48 -12.78 6.59
CA VAL A 127 -8.89 -11.78 5.68
C VAL A 127 -7.36 -11.81 5.73
N ARG A 128 -6.74 -12.04 4.56
CA ARG A 128 -5.31 -11.76 4.33
C ARG A 128 -5.17 -10.31 3.86
N LEU A 129 -4.59 -9.45 4.69
CA LEU A 129 -4.47 -8.01 4.43
C LEU A 129 -3.01 -7.63 4.13
N LEU A 130 -2.66 -7.60 2.85
CA LEU A 130 -1.31 -7.25 2.41
C LEU A 130 -1.14 -5.73 2.33
N LYS A 131 -0.36 -5.14 3.23
CA LYS A 131 -0.02 -3.71 3.20
C LYS A 131 1.27 -3.46 2.43
N VAL A 132 1.18 -3.34 1.11
CA VAL A 132 2.35 -3.36 0.21
C VAL A 132 3.36 -2.24 0.49
N HIS A 133 2.88 -1.09 0.99
CA HIS A 133 3.75 0.04 1.37
C HIS A 133 4.08 0.06 2.88
N GLY A 134 3.73 -1.00 3.62
CA GLY A 134 3.83 -1.06 5.07
C GLY A 134 2.66 -0.36 5.78
N SER A 135 2.81 -0.18 7.09
CA SER A 135 1.77 0.39 7.97
C SER A 135 2.35 1.44 8.90
N LEU A 136 1.53 2.41 9.31
CA LEU A 136 1.92 3.45 10.28
C LEU A 136 2.24 2.87 11.66
N ASP A 137 1.65 1.73 12.00
CA ASP A 137 1.86 1.05 13.28
C ASP A 137 2.91 -0.06 13.19
N TRP A 138 3.68 -0.16 12.11
CA TRP A 138 4.78 -1.13 12.00
C TRP A 138 6.12 -0.50 12.32
N THR A 139 6.96 -1.25 13.01
CA THR A 139 8.33 -0.91 13.36
C THR A 139 9.27 -1.99 12.85
N MET A 140 10.43 -1.59 12.34
CA MET A 140 11.47 -2.48 11.86
C MET A 140 12.60 -2.54 12.87
N SER A 141 13.05 -3.76 13.18
CA SER A 141 14.20 -4.00 14.03
C SER A 141 15.18 -4.97 13.35
N SER A 142 16.48 -4.71 13.53
CA SER A 142 17.53 -5.60 13.04
C SER A 142 17.78 -6.69 14.09
N LEU A 143 17.66 -7.95 13.67
CA LEU A 143 17.92 -9.13 14.47
C LEU A 143 19.20 -9.81 14.02
N GLN A 144 20.08 -10.12 14.97
CA GLN A 144 21.16 -11.08 14.78
C GLN A 144 20.81 -12.33 15.57
N ARG A 145 20.54 -13.44 14.88
CA ARG A 145 20.19 -14.73 15.49
C ARG A 145 21.24 -15.78 15.16
N ASP A 146 21.41 -16.74 16.07
CA ASP A 146 22.27 -17.90 15.86
C ASP A 146 21.85 -18.66 14.60
N GLY A 147 22.83 -18.99 13.76
CA GLY A 147 22.62 -19.66 12.48
C GLY A 147 22.38 -18.74 11.26
N MET A 148 22.19 -17.43 11.46
CA MET A 148 22.06 -16.49 10.34
C MET A 148 23.44 -15.97 9.90
N ARG A 149 23.72 -16.03 8.58
CA ARG A 149 25.03 -15.59 8.03
C ARG A 149 25.22 -14.06 8.06
N VAL A 150 24.11 -13.32 8.08
CA VAL A 150 24.05 -11.85 8.09
C VAL A 150 22.89 -11.43 9.00
N ARG A 151 22.91 -10.22 9.58
CA ARG A 151 21.76 -9.66 10.31
C ARG A 151 20.52 -9.67 9.42
N GLY A 152 19.40 -10.11 9.98
CA GLY A 152 18.09 -10.06 9.34
C GLY A 152 17.25 -8.91 9.89
N ASP A 153 16.19 -8.56 9.17
CA ASP A 153 15.21 -7.60 9.63
C ASP A 153 13.95 -8.32 10.12
N SER A 154 13.22 -7.69 11.03
CA SER A 154 11.91 -8.15 11.48
C SER A 154 10.96 -6.99 11.71
N LEU A 155 9.66 -7.28 11.59
CA LEU A 155 8.59 -6.32 11.82
C LEU A 155 7.89 -6.62 13.14
N SER A 156 7.51 -5.55 13.84
CA SER A 156 6.70 -5.59 15.07
C SER A 156 5.70 -4.44 15.08
N GLN A 157 4.60 -4.60 15.82
CA GLN A 157 3.66 -3.50 16.00
C GLN A 157 4.23 -2.44 16.96
N LEU A 158 3.92 -1.17 16.71
CA LEU A 158 4.27 -0.06 17.58
C LEU A 158 3.69 -0.32 18.99
N GLY A 159 4.56 -0.40 20.00
CA GLY A 159 4.17 -0.65 21.40
C GLY A 159 4.44 -2.07 21.91
N GLU A 160 4.70 -3.07 21.04
CA GLU A 160 5.01 -4.44 21.49
C GLU A 160 6.45 -4.60 22.02
N SER A 161 7.36 -3.69 21.68
CA SER A 161 8.73 -3.67 22.22
C SER A 161 8.80 -3.01 23.60
N ALA A 162 7.95 -3.44 24.54
CA ALA A 162 7.91 -2.97 25.93
C ALA A 162 8.84 -3.77 26.86
N ASN A 163 9.99 -4.23 26.36
CA ASN A 163 11.15 -4.49 27.23
C ASN A 163 12.03 -3.23 27.21
N ALA A 164 11.78 -2.39 28.21
CA ALA A 164 12.20 -1.00 28.37
C ALA A 164 13.72 -0.75 28.55
N SER A 165 14.58 -1.54 27.89
CA SER A 165 16.03 -1.28 27.84
C SER A 165 16.59 -1.15 26.42
N ASN A 166 15.83 -1.50 25.37
CA ASN A 166 16.29 -1.43 23.97
C ASN A 166 15.33 -0.70 22.99
N ALA A 167 14.25 -0.08 23.48
CA ALA A 167 13.21 0.57 22.68
C ALA A 167 13.64 1.88 21.96
N VAL A 168 14.93 2.17 21.87
CA VAL A 168 15.45 3.46 21.35
C VAL A 168 15.64 3.46 19.82
N ASN A 169 15.53 2.31 19.12
CA ASN A 169 16.04 2.18 17.74
C ASN A 169 15.08 1.59 16.70
N GLY A 170 13.77 1.47 16.96
CA GLY A 170 12.84 0.98 15.93
C GLY A 170 12.57 2.05 14.89
N GLN A 171 13.03 1.87 13.64
CA GLN A 171 12.62 2.75 12.54
C GLN A 171 11.22 2.33 12.06
N PRO A 172 10.34 3.26 11.70
CA PRO A 172 9.04 2.91 11.11
C PRO A 172 9.21 2.05 9.87
N ALA A 173 8.40 1.01 9.76
CA ALA A 173 8.39 0.15 8.59
C ALA A 173 7.39 0.67 7.55
N VAL A 174 7.64 1.88 7.08
CA VAL A 174 6.86 2.56 6.05
C VAL A 174 7.71 2.68 4.79
N VAL A 175 7.22 2.15 3.67
CA VAL A 175 7.87 2.21 2.36
C VAL A 175 7.32 3.39 1.59
N PHE A 176 8.09 4.47 1.50
CA PHE A 176 7.66 5.65 0.76
C PHE A 176 7.82 5.44 -0.75
N GLY A 177 6.69 5.30 -1.43
CA GLY A 177 6.61 5.30 -2.88
C GLY A 177 7.02 6.66 -3.47
N HIS A 178 8.29 6.81 -3.83
CA HIS A 178 8.70 7.57 -5.02
C HIS A 178 10.17 7.29 -5.33
N GLY A 179 10.52 7.20 -6.60
CA GLY A 179 11.90 7.24 -7.10
C GLY A 179 12.53 5.86 -7.21
N SER A 180 12.23 5.18 -8.34
CA SER A 180 13.11 4.36 -9.20
C SER A 180 14.18 3.42 -8.62
N LYS A 181 14.28 3.29 -7.30
CA LYS A 181 15.18 2.41 -6.58
C LYS A 181 14.32 1.62 -5.62
N LEU A 182 13.99 0.40 -6.04
CA LEU A 182 13.70 -0.69 -5.13
C LEU A 182 14.75 -0.64 -4.02
N ARG A 183 14.32 -0.32 -2.80
CA ARG A 183 15.11 -0.63 -1.62
C ARG A 183 15.17 -2.16 -1.58
N ALA A 184 16.36 -2.70 -1.84
CA ALA A 184 16.60 -4.14 -1.73
C ALA A 184 16.60 -4.59 -0.26
N ASP A 185 16.64 -3.63 0.66
CA ASP A 185 16.48 -3.75 2.10
C ASP A 185 15.00 -3.64 2.52
N GLY A 186 14.60 -4.44 3.51
CA GLY A 186 13.27 -4.41 4.11
C GLY A 186 12.21 -5.33 3.48
N PRO A 187 10.96 -5.25 3.95
CA PRO A 187 9.88 -6.19 3.60
C PRO A 187 9.28 -5.99 2.22
N PHE A 188 9.57 -4.87 1.54
CA PHE A 188 8.86 -4.46 0.32
C PHE A 188 8.87 -5.55 -0.76
N LEU A 189 10.03 -6.14 -1.03
CA LEU A 189 10.15 -7.14 -2.09
C LEU A 189 9.40 -8.43 -1.73
N ALA A 190 9.39 -8.83 -0.46
CA ALA A 190 8.58 -9.96 -0.01
C ALA A 190 7.08 -9.69 -0.19
N MET A 191 6.62 -8.48 0.17
CA MET A 191 5.24 -8.07 -0.03
C MET A 191 4.86 -8.00 -1.52
N LEU A 192 5.75 -7.53 -2.39
CA LEU A 192 5.50 -7.49 -3.83
C LEU A 192 5.41 -8.91 -4.43
N VAL A 193 6.27 -9.83 -4.00
CA VAL A 193 6.19 -11.25 -4.38
C VAL A 193 4.87 -11.86 -3.90
N GLU A 194 4.43 -11.52 -2.69
CA GLU A 194 3.15 -11.99 -2.18
C GLU A 194 1.95 -11.43 -2.93
N LEU A 195 2.00 -10.16 -3.36
CA LEU A 195 0.99 -9.57 -4.23
C LEU A 195 0.87 -10.37 -5.54
N ASP A 196 2.00 -10.71 -6.17
CA ASP A 196 1.99 -11.54 -7.37
C ASP A 196 1.39 -12.93 -7.11
N ARG A 197 1.69 -13.55 -5.95
CA ARG A 197 1.11 -14.85 -5.57
C ARG A 197 -0.40 -14.78 -5.35
N MET A 198 -0.89 -13.74 -4.68
CA MET A 198 -2.32 -13.51 -4.49
C MET A 198 -3.01 -13.36 -5.85
N LEU A 199 -2.47 -12.51 -6.73
CA LEU A 199 -3.02 -12.28 -8.06
C LEU A 199 -3.00 -13.55 -8.93
N ALA A 200 -1.99 -14.40 -8.82
CA ALA A 200 -1.86 -15.63 -9.62
C ALA A 200 -3.02 -16.62 -9.42
N THR A 201 -3.77 -16.52 -8.34
CA THR A 201 -4.95 -17.35 -8.05
C THR A 201 -6.27 -16.58 -8.08
N THR A 202 -6.23 -15.29 -8.42
CA THR A 202 -7.42 -14.42 -8.40
C THR A 202 -8.09 -14.41 -9.77
N GLU A 203 -9.37 -14.79 -9.81
CA GLU A 203 -10.18 -14.71 -11.04
C GLU A 203 -10.85 -13.35 -11.20
N TRP A 204 -11.26 -12.74 -10.08
CA TRP A 204 -11.91 -11.42 -10.03
C TRP A 204 -11.09 -10.43 -9.20
N LEU A 205 -10.56 -9.40 -9.87
CA LEU A 205 -9.86 -8.29 -9.23
C LEU A 205 -10.77 -7.06 -9.13
N THR A 206 -10.90 -6.51 -7.92
CA THR A 206 -11.57 -5.21 -7.68
C THR A 206 -10.53 -4.16 -7.27
N ILE A 207 -10.43 -3.07 -8.02
CA ILE A 207 -9.50 -1.96 -7.79
C ILE A 207 -10.30 -0.73 -7.32
N ILE A 208 -9.93 -0.14 -6.19
CA ILE A 208 -10.68 0.95 -5.55
C ILE A 208 -9.76 2.15 -5.32
N GLY A 209 -10.07 3.30 -5.92
CA GLY A 209 -9.40 4.58 -5.68
C GLY A 209 -7.91 4.62 -6.01
N TYR A 210 -7.42 3.68 -6.83
CA TYR A 210 -6.01 3.59 -7.20
C TYR A 210 -5.68 4.50 -8.38
N SER A 211 -4.67 5.36 -8.20
CA SER A 211 -4.29 6.36 -9.20
C SER A 211 -3.35 5.87 -10.31
N TYR A 212 -2.91 4.60 -10.27
CA TYR A 212 -1.99 4.01 -11.25
C TYR A 212 -0.61 4.65 -11.34
N ARG A 213 -0.14 5.25 -10.24
CA ARG A 213 1.16 5.94 -10.17
C ARG A 213 2.32 5.07 -9.68
N ASP A 214 2.05 3.83 -9.29
CA ASP A 214 3.07 2.90 -8.82
C ASP A 214 3.37 1.87 -9.91
N ASP A 215 4.54 1.99 -10.52
CA ASP A 215 4.96 1.13 -11.64
C ASP A 215 5.07 -0.34 -11.24
N HIS A 216 5.43 -0.64 -9.98
CA HIS A 216 5.56 -2.03 -9.52
C HIS A 216 4.18 -2.69 -9.37
N ILE A 217 3.21 -1.96 -8.85
CA ILE A 217 1.82 -2.41 -8.74
C ILE A 217 1.20 -2.55 -10.13
N ASN A 218 1.43 -1.56 -11.01
CA ASN A 218 0.98 -1.62 -12.40
C ASN A 218 1.54 -2.85 -13.12
N ALA A 219 2.82 -3.17 -12.92
CA ALA A 219 3.43 -4.36 -13.51
C ALA A 219 2.79 -5.67 -13.00
N ALA A 220 2.42 -5.75 -11.71
CA ALA A 220 1.72 -6.90 -11.15
C ALA A 220 0.31 -7.06 -11.75
N ILE A 221 -0.45 -5.96 -11.84
CA ILE A 221 -1.77 -5.95 -12.49
C ILE A 221 -1.64 -6.34 -13.98
N ALA A 222 -0.62 -5.84 -14.68
CA ALA A 222 -0.35 -6.17 -16.07
C ALA A 222 -0.10 -7.68 -16.26
N ARG A 223 0.68 -8.30 -15.36
CA ARG A 223 0.92 -9.74 -15.36
C ARG A 223 -0.37 -10.51 -15.13
N TRP A 224 -1.18 -10.08 -14.16
CA TRP A 224 -2.49 -10.68 -13.88
C TRP A 224 -3.41 -10.62 -15.10
N LEU A 225 -3.59 -9.44 -15.72
CA LEU A 225 -4.41 -9.27 -16.93
C LEU A 225 -3.95 -10.17 -18.10
N ASN A 226 -2.67 -10.49 -18.15
CA ASN A 226 -2.08 -11.37 -19.17
C ASN A 226 -2.09 -12.86 -18.78
N SER A 227 -2.55 -13.20 -17.59
CA SER A 227 -2.65 -14.57 -17.10
C SER A 227 -3.90 -15.27 -17.65
N SER A 228 -3.96 -16.59 -17.53
CA SER A 228 -5.14 -17.38 -17.92
C SER A 228 -6.27 -17.39 -16.88
N VAL A 229 -6.01 -16.92 -15.66
CA VAL A 229 -7.00 -16.92 -14.56
C VAL A 229 -7.83 -15.63 -14.53
N ALA A 230 -7.30 -14.54 -15.08
CA ALA A 230 -7.99 -13.25 -15.12
C ALA A 230 -9.31 -13.35 -15.88
N SER A 231 -10.42 -13.25 -15.14
CA SER A 231 -11.78 -13.47 -15.65
C SER A 231 -12.64 -12.22 -15.51
N ARG A 232 -12.46 -11.46 -14.42
CA ARG A 232 -13.22 -10.24 -14.16
C ARG A 232 -12.37 -9.12 -13.54
N LEU A 233 -12.53 -7.90 -14.03
CA LEU A 233 -11.95 -6.68 -13.45
C LEU A 233 -13.05 -5.67 -13.09
N THR A 234 -13.15 -5.26 -11.84
CA THR A 234 -14.03 -4.15 -11.42
C THR A 234 -13.19 -2.97 -10.96
N MET A 235 -13.47 -1.77 -11.45
CA MET A 235 -12.77 -0.54 -11.07
C MET A 235 -13.75 0.46 -10.46
N ILE A 236 -13.45 0.95 -9.26
CA ILE A 236 -14.25 1.97 -8.55
C ILE A 236 -13.36 3.19 -8.31
N ASP A 237 -13.68 4.32 -8.92
CA ASP A 237 -13.00 5.60 -8.65
C ASP A 237 -13.97 6.77 -8.82
N LYS A 238 -13.86 7.76 -7.93
CA LYS A 238 -14.71 8.96 -7.96
C LYS A 238 -14.38 9.91 -9.11
N ASN A 239 -13.22 9.77 -9.75
CA ASN A 239 -12.76 10.65 -10.81
C ASN A 239 -12.71 9.89 -12.13
N GLU A 240 -13.69 10.17 -13.00
CA GLU A 240 -13.68 9.75 -14.41
C GLU A 240 -12.38 10.18 -15.13
N ARG A 241 -11.81 11.33 -14.71
CA ARG A 241 -10.56 11.86 -15.27
C ARG A 241 -9.33 11.02 -14.98
N THR A 242 -9.34 10.16 -13.96
CA THR A 242 -8.27 9.15 -13.78
C THR A 242 -8.23 8.19 -14.97
N TRP A 243 -9.36 8.08 -15.68
CA TRP A 243 -9.56 7.17 -16.81
C TRP A 243 -9.51 7.89 -18.17
N GLU A 244 -9.88 9.17 -18.22
CA GLU A 244 -9.90 9.98 -19.45
C GLU A 244 -8.67 10.89 -19.68
N PHE A 245 -8.07 11.49 -18.63
CA PHE A 245 -6.97 12.46 -18.79
C PHE A 245 -5.60 11.80 -18.71
N VAL A 246 -5.22 11.28 -19.87
CA VAL A 246 -3.91 10.70 -20.16
C VAL A 246 -3.41 11.36 -21.43
N SER A 247 -3.03 12.62 -21.30
CA SER A 247 -2.12 13.22 -22.27
C SER A 247 -0.76 12.56 -22.08
N TYR A 248 -0.31 11.87 -23.12
CA TYR A 248 1.02 11.29 -23.37
C TYR A 248 2.08 11.42 -22.25
N PRO A 249 2.75 10.33 -21.83
CA PRO A 249 2.67 8.96 -22.35
C PRO A 249 1.40 8.22 -21.89
N PRO A 250 1.00 7.09 -22.52
CA PRO A 250 -0.16 6.33 -22.08
C PRO A 250 0.07 5.85 -20.64
N THR A 251 -0.75 6.34 -19.69
CA THR A 251 -0.84 5.73 -18.37
C THR A 251 -1.33 4.30 -18.54
N PHE A 252 -0.78 3.40 -17.73
CA PHE A 252 -1.20 2.02 -17.58
C PHE A 252 -2.73 1.85 -17.57
N ALA A 253 -3.48 2.73 -16.89
CA ALA A 253 -4.96 2.70 -16.87
C ALA A 253 -5.59 2.72 -18.28
N ARG A 254 -5.04 3.51 -19.21
CA ARG A 254 -5.51 3.58 -20.59
C ARG A 254 -5.16 2.32 -21.36
N GLU A 255 -3.99 1.72 -21.13
CA GLU A 255 -3.59 0.46 -21.75
C GLU A 255 -4.49 -0.70 -21.28
N VAL A 256 -4.82 -0.74 -19.98
CA VAL A 256 -5.79 -1.69 -19.42
C VAL A 256 -7.15 -1.51 -20.11
N LEU A 257 -7.68 -0.28 -20.14
CA LEU A 257 -8.97 0.00 -20.78
C LEU A 257 -8.96 -0.25 -22.30
N SER A 258 -7.87 0.07 -23.00
CA SER A 258 -7.74 -0.15 -24.44
C SER A 258 -7.52 -1.62 -24.79
N GLY A 259 -6.77 -2.37 -23.98
CA GLY A 259 -6.55 -3.80 -24.17
C GLY A 259 -7.81 -4.63 -23.87
N ILE A 260 -8.65 -4.13 -22.95
CA ILE A 260 -9.97 -4.68 -22.68
C ILE A 260 -10.94 -4.42 -23.85
N LYS A 261 -10.93 -3.21 -24.42
CA LYS A 261 -11.84 -2.80 -25.51
C LYS A 261 -11.40 -3.28 -26.90
N GLY A 262 -10.09 -3.36 -27.12
CA GLY A 262 -9.46 -3.75 -28.38
C GLY A 262 -9.03 -5.20 -28.33
N GLY A 263 -9.96 -6.12 -28.57
CA GLY A 263 -9.67 -7.52 -28.82
C GLY A 263 -8.91 -7.72 -30.14
N GLU A 264 -7.69 -7.18 -30.27
CA GLU A 264 -6.82 -7.45 -31.41
C GLU A 264 -5.89 -8.62 -31.09
N GLN A 265 -6.19 -9.71 -31.78
CA GLN A 265 -5.47 -10.96 -31.77
C GLN A 265 -4.10 -10.80 -32.43
N LEU A 266 -3.05 -10.58 -31.62
CA LEU A 266 -1.70 -10.98 -32.01
C LEU A 266 -1.52 -12.45 -31.66
N GLY A 267 -1.70 -13.28 -32.68
CA GLY A 267 -1.79 -14.75 -32.68
C GLY A 267 -1.17 -15.49 -31.50
N GLN A 268 -2.02 -16.02 -30.61
CA GLN A 268 -1.93 -17.35 -29.99
C GLN A 268 -3.06 -17.53 -28.96
N LYS A 269 -3.85 -18.61 -29.14
CA LYS A 269 -4.96 -19.13 -28.30
C LYS A 269 -6.08 -18.12 -27.96
N LYS A 270 -7.33 -18.47 -28.30
CA LYS A 270 -8.53 -17.74 -27.83
C LYS A 270 -8.48 -17.66 -26.30
N ARG A 271 -8.11 -16.51 -25.74
CA ARG A 271 -8.21 -16.23 -24.32
C ARG A 271 -9.70 -16.12 -23.95
N PRO A 272 -10.13 -16.55 -22.76
CA PRO A 272 -11.47 -16.23 -22.29
C PRO A 272 -11.66 -14.70 -22.29
N PRO A 273 -12.84 -14.19 -22.67
CA PRO A 273 -13.09 -12.76 -22.63
C PRO A 273 -13.04 -12.26 -21.17
N LEU A 274 -12.25 -11.22 -20.92
CA LEU A 274 -12.18 -10.54 -19.63
C LEU A 274 -13.46 -9.70 -19.46
N THR A 275 -14.28 -10.05 -18.49
CA THR A 275 -15.41 -9.21 -18.08
C THR A 275 -14.86 -8.00 -17.34
N HIS A 276 -15.38 -6.80 -17.61
CA HIS A 276 -14.94 -5.62 -16.90
C HIS A 276 -16.11 -4.69 -16.55
N ASP A 277 -15.97 -4.02 -15.42
CA ASP A 277 -16.91 -3.00 -14.96
C ASP A 277 -16.17 -1.80 -14.39
N VAL A 278 -16.74 -0.61 -14.60
CA VAL A 278 -16.11 0.68 -14.33
C VAL A 278 -17.15 1.60 -13.68
N ILE A 279 -17.02 1.81 -12.38
CA ILE A 279 -17.98 2.51 -11.53
C ILE A 279 -17.41 3.88 -11.14
N VAL A 280 -17.88 4.95 -11.79
CA VAL A 280 -17.44 6.34 -11.56
C VAL A 280 -18.07 6.91 -10.27
N GLU A 281 -17.77 6.33 -9.12
CA GLU A 281 -18.39 6.74 -7.85
C GLU A 281 -17.40 6.74 -6.69
N SER A 282 -17.82 7.33 -5.57
CA SER A 282 -17.07 7.16 -4.32
C SER A 282 -16.93 5.68 -3.94
N ALA A 283 -15.86 5.32 -3.22
CA ALA A 283 -15.64 3.96 -2.74
C ALA A 283 -16.87 3.40 -2.00
N ALA A 284 -17.50 4.22 -1.15
CA ALA A 284 -18.69 3.81 -0.41
C ALA A 284 -19.87 3.46 -1.31
N VAL A 285 -20.13 4.27 -2.34
CA VAL A 285 -21.24 4.02 -3.27
C VAL A 285 -20.92 2.84 -4.18
N GLY A 286 -19.71 2.79 -4.76
CA GLY A 286 -19.32 1.69 -5.66
C GLY A 286 -19.27 0.33 -4.96
N LEU A 287 -18.79 0.27 -3.72
CA LEU A 287 -18.81 -0.97 -2.93
C LEU A 287 -20.24 -1.43 -2.62
N SER A 288 -21.14 -0.49 -2.34
CA SER A 288 -22.57 -0.81 -2.15
C SER A 288 -23.20 -1.42 -3.42
N GLN A 289 -22.82 -0.93 -4.61
CA GLN A 289 -23.35 -1.44 -5.87
C GLN A 289 -22.93 -2.89 -6.15
N ILE A 290 -21.71 -3.28 -5.77
CA ILE A 290 -21.20 -4.66 -5.99
C ILE A 290 -21.36 -5.57 -4.77
N ALA A 291 -21.94 -5.09 -3.66
CA ALA A 291 -21.99 -5.82 -2.39
C ALA A 291 -22.72 -7.17 -2.51
N ALA A 292 -23.79 -7.24 -3.30
CA ALA A 292 -24.52 -8.48 -3.53
C ALA A 292 -23.65 -9.53 -4.24
N GLU A 293 -22.81 -9.09 -5.19
CA GLU A 293 -21.92 -9.96 -5.95
C GLU A 293 -20.71 -10.41 -5.13
N LEU A 294 -20.25 -9.58 -4.19
CA LEU A 294 -19.21 -9.96 -3.23
C LEU A 294 -19.71 -10.99 -2.19
N ALA A 295 -21.03 -11.10 -2.00
CA ALA A 295 -21.63 -12.03 -1.05
C ALA A 295 -21.96 -13.42 -1.66
N THR A 296 -21.90 -13.56 -2.99
CA THR A 296 -22.26 -14.78 -3.73
C THR A 296 -21.05 -15.65 -4.04
#